data_AF-A0A7L0UCN1-F1
#
_entry.id   AF-A0A7L0UCN1-F1
#
_cell.length_a   1.000
_cell.length_b   1.000
_cell.length_c   1.000
_cell.angle_alpha   90.00
_cell.angle_beta   90.00
_cell.angle_gamma   90.00
#
_symmetry.space_group_name_H-M   'P 1'
#
loop_
_entity.id
_entity.type
_entity.pdbx_description
1 polymer ?
#
loop_
_entity_poly.entity_id
_entity_poly.type
_entity_poly.pdbx_seq_one_letter_code
_entity_poly.pdbx_strand_id
1 'polypeptide(L)'
;GSSLSCYSCTSQLSNSHCKKEVECKNTEKCKTEVIRVAGVFNIISKGCDSSCKASYQDFNVGNRNISCCSSNLCNVNAAGSVRYSYGMAAGIAASMLWPFLNNR
;
A
#
# COMPACT_ATOMS: atom_id res chain seq x y z
N GLY A 1 13.52 -7.71 -17.63
CA GLY A 1 12.95 -6.55 -16.94
C GLY A 1 11.87 -7.06 -16.02
N SER A 2 11.88 -6.67 -14.75
CA SER A 2 10.88 -7.14 -13.78
C SER A 2 9.53 -6.53 -14.11
N SER A 3 8.54 -7.39 -14.37
CA SER A 3 7.17 -6.96 -14.60
C SER A 3 6.44 -6.81 -13.26
N LEU A 4 5.73 -5.70 -13.08
CA LEU A 4 5.00 -5.41 -11.85
C LEU A 4 3.62 -6.07 -11.92
N SER A 5 3.29 -6.94 -10.96
CA SER A 5 1.94 -7.53 -10.84
C SER A 5 1.12 -6.79 -9.80
N CYS A 6 -0.14 -6.49 -10.09
CA CYS A 6 -1.06 -5.78 -9.20
C CYS A 6 -2.43 -6.46 -9.16
N TYR A 7 -3.21 -6.19 -8.11
CA TYR A 7 -4.64 -6.49 -8.13
C TYR A 7 -5.41 -5.47 -8.96
N SER A 8 -6.46 -5.92 -9.64
CA SER A 8 -7.34 -5.11 -10.47
C SER A 8 -8.80 -5.45 -10.22
N CYS A 9 -9.64 -4.43 -10.12
CA CYS A 9 -11.09 -4.57 -10.12
C CYS A 9 -11.74 -3.20 -10.36
N THR A 10 -13.01 -3.22 -10.75
CA THR A 10 -13.78 -2.00 -10.96
C THR A 10 -15.02 -2.05 -10.07
N SER A 11 -15.22 -1.00 -9.26
CA SER A 11 -16.45 -0.76 -8.51
C SER A 11 -16.92 -1.93 -7.64
N GLN A 12 -16.01 -2.52 -6.85
CA GLN A 12 -16.32 -3.61 -5.93
C GLN A 12 -16.66 -3.09 -4.53
N LEU A 13 -17.65 -3.70 -3.88
CA LEU A 13 -18.05 -3.34 -2.51
C LEU A 13 -17.18 -3.99 -1.43
N SER A 14 -16.49 -5.08 -1.77
CA SER A 14 -15.62 -5.81 -0.86
C SER A 14 -14.25 -6.05 -1.46
N ASN A 15 -13.23 -5.91 -0.62
CA ASN A 15 -11.84 -6.19 -0.98
C ASN A 15 -11.61 -7.68 -1.30
N SER A 16 -12.44 -8.60 -0.78
CA SER A 16 -12.34 -10.04 -1.07
C SER A 16 -12.60 -10.35 -2.54
N HIS A 17 -13.53 -9.62 -3.17
CA HIS A 17 -13.88 -9.76 -4.59
C HIS A 17 -12.95 -8.94 -5.51
N CYS A 18 -12.00 -8.19 -4.95
CA CYS A 18 -11.10 -7.30 -5.67
C CYS A 18 -9.65 -7.84 -5.65
N LYS A 19 -9.48 -9.11 -6.03
CA LYS A 19 -8.19 -9.84 -5.99
C LYS A 19 -7.78 -10.43 -7.35
N LYS A 20 -8.30 -9.91 -8.47
CA LYS A 20 -7.86 -10.35 -9.80
C LYS A 20 -6.45 -9.82 -10.06
N GLU A 21 -5.48 -10.70 -10.25
CA GLU A 21 -4.11 -10.32 -10.58
C GLU A 21 -4.00 -9.91 -12.06
N VAL A 22 -3.23 -8.85 -12.31
CA VAL A 22 -2.90 -8.34 -13.64
C VAL A 22 -1.44 -7.92 -13.70
N GLU A 23 -0.85 -8.05 -14.87
CA GLU A 23 0.51 -7.60 -15.15
C GLU A 23 0.48 -6.15 -15.65
N CYS A 24 1.29 -5.29 -15.05
CA CYS A 24 1.39 -3.86 -15.36
C CYS A 24 2.65 -3.55 -16.18
N LYS A 25 2.63 -2.43 -16.89
CA LYS A 25 3.81 -1.93 -17.61
C LYS A 25 4.87 -1.43 -16.63
N ASN A 26 6.13 -1.42 -17.07
CA ASN A 26 7.28 -0.96 -16.26
C ASN A 26 7.14 0.47 -15.70
N THR A 27 6.37 1.33 -16.36
CA THR A 27 6.13 2.73 -15.94
C THR A 27 4.90 2.89 -15.04
N GLU A 28 4.13 1.83 -14.84
CA GLU A 28 2.88 1.85 -14.09
C GLU A 28 3.11 1.48 -12.62
N LYS A 29 2.20 1.95 -11.76
CA LYS A 29 2.16 1.62 -10.34
C LYS A 29 0.84 0.97 -9.99
N CYS A 30 0.81 0.14 -8.95
CA CYS A 30 -0.44 -0.35 -8.42
C CYS A 30 -1.21 0.80 -7.77
N LYS A 31 -2.45 1.00 -8.21
CA LYS A 31 -3.39 1.98 -7.68
C LYS A 31 -4.49 1.28 -6.90
N THR A 32 -4.89 1.89 -5.79
CA THR A 32 -6.15 1.58 -5.11
C THR A 32 -6.90 2.86 -4.86
N GLU A 33 -8.15 2.89 -5.28
CA GLU A 33 -9.09 3.97 -5.06
C GLU A 33 -10.25 3.44 -4.21
N VAL A 34 -10.59 4.16 -3.15
CA VAL A 34 -11.72 3.85 -2.28
C VAL A 34 -12.57 5.11 -2.17
N ILE A 35 -13.82 5.00 -2.56
CA ILE A 35 -14.82 6.06 -2.41
C ILE A 35 -15.82 5.59 -1.35
N ARG A 36 -15.94 6.35 -0.27
CA ARG A 36 -16.93 6.12 0.78
C ARG A 36 -18.07 7.11 0.57
N VAL A 37 -19.29 6.63 0.44
CA VAL A 37 -20.48 7.49 0.25
C VAL A 37 -21.35 7.39 1.51
N ALA A 38 -21.59 8.54 2.13
CA ALA A 38 -22.44 8.74 3.31
C ALA A 38 -22.13 7.79 4.48
N GLY A 39 -20.92 7.22 4.55
CA GLY A 39 -20.53 6.21 5.54
C GLY A 39 -21.17 4.82 5.35
N VAL A 40 -22.00 4.63 4.32
CA VAL A 40 -22.77 3.37 4.10
C VAL A 40 -22.10 2.50 3.05
N PHE A 41 -21.68 3.08 1.92
CA PHE A 41 -21.13 2.34 0.79
C PHE A 41 -19.65 2.62 0.63
N ASN A 42 -18.86 1.56 0.45
CA ASN A 42 -17.45 1.64 0.06
C ASN A 42 -17.31 1.08 -1.35
N ILE A 43 -16.87 1.91 -2.29
CA ILE A 43 -16.62 1.51 -3.68
C ILE A 43 -15.10 1.42 -3.84
N ILE A 44 -14.61 0.23 -4.18
CA ILE A 44 -13.19 -0.07 -4.33
C ILE A 44 -12.89 -0.29 -5.80
N SER A 45 -11.87 0.40 -6.29
CA SER A 45 -11.29 0.19 -7.62
C SER A 45 -9.78 0.01 -7.50
N LYS A 46 -9.21 -0.98 -8.20
CA LYS A 46 -7.77 -1.26 -8.22
C LYS A 46 -7.29 -1.45 -9.64
N GLY A 47 -6.00 -1.21 -9.89
CA GLY A 47 -5.39 -1.49 -11.18
C GLY A 47 -3.98 -0.92 -11.32
N CYS A 48 -3.53 -0.82 -12.56
CA CYS A 48 -2.25 -0.21 -12.95
C CYS A 48 -2.49 1.23 -13.40
N ASP A 49 -1.66 2.18 -12.95
CA ASP A 49 -1.75 3.58 -13.39
C ASP A 49 -0.35 4.22 -13.37
N SER A 50 0.11 4.72 -14.52
CA SER A 50 1.41 5.42 -14.66
C SER A 50 1.40 6.81 -14.03
N SER A 51 0.22 7.40 -13.88
CA SER A 51 0.00 8.73 -13.32
C SER A 51 -0.47 8.70 -11.87
N CYS A 52 -0.40 7.53 -11.22
CA CYS A 52 -0.90 7.33 -9.86
C CYS A 52 -0.28 8.34 -8.88
N LYS A 53 -1.12 9.16 -8.25
CA LYS A 53 -0.78 10.06 -7.16
C LYS A 53 -1.66 9.75 -5.95
N ALA A 54 -1.02 9.54 -4.80
CA ALA A 54 -1.74 9.36 -3.55
C ALA A 54 -2.46 10.67 -3.18
N SER A 55 -3.72 10.57 -2.81
CA SER A 55 -4.55 11.73 -2.49
C SER A 55 -5.70 11.30 -1.60
N TYR A 56 -6.05 12.15 -0.63
CA TYR A 56 -7.22 12.01 0.20
C TYR A 56 -8.09 13.25 0.01
N GLN A 57 -9.37 13.05 -0.24
CA GLN A 57 -10.37 14.11 -0.38
C GLN A 57 -11.55 13.76 0.51
N ASP A 58 -11.92 14.69 1.37
CA ASP A 58 -13.11 14.58 2.21
C ASP A 58 -14.19 15.50 1.65
N PHE A 59 -15.36 14.93 1.41
CA PHE A 59 -16.57 15.63 1.02
C PHE A 59 -17.55 15.51 2.20
N ASN A 60 -18.37 16.54 2.44
CA ASN A 60 -19.37 16.49 3.53
C ASN A 60 -20.28 15.24 3.49
N VAL A 61 -20.42 14.63 2.30
CA VAL A 61 -21.25 13.45 2.04
C VAL A 61 -20.44 12.17 1.79
N GLY A 62 -19.12 12.16 1.98
CA GLY A 62 -18.29 10.98 1.69
C GLY A 62 -16.81 11.32 1.53
N ASN A 63 -15.93 10.33 1.40
CA ASN A 63 -14.52 10.59 1.15
C ASN A 63 -13.97 9.74 0.01
N ARG A 64 -12.87 10.20 -0.58
CA ARG A 64 -12.14 9.52 -1.63
C ARG A 64 -10.68 9.39 -1.22
N ASN A 65 -10.17 8.18 -1.25
CA ASN A 65 -8.81 7.87 -0.88
C ASN A 65 -8.12 7.08 -2.01
N ILE A 66 -7.04 7.65 -2.51
CA ILE A 66 -6.19 7.06 -3.56
C ILE A 66 -4.83 6.73 -2.93
N SER A 67 -4.40 5.49 -3.11
CA SER A 67 -3.08 5.01 -2.69
C SER A 67 -2.34 4.37 -3.87
N CYS A 68 -1.02 4.53 -3.88
CA CYS A 68 -0.14 4.08 -4.96
C CYS A 68 1.06 3.32 -4.38
N CYS A 69 1.46 2.21 -4.99
CA CYS A 69 2.62 1.43 -4.58
C CYS A 69 3.28 0.73 -5.79
N SER A 70 4.56 0.34 -5.65
CA SER A 70 5.39 -0.15 -6.77
C SER A 70 6.00 -1.53 -6.52
N SER A 71 5.39 -2.34 -5.65
CA SER A 71 5.85 -3.71 -5.35
C SER A 71 4.78 -4.71 -5.80
N ASN A 72 5.18 -5.94 -6.14
CA ASN A 72 4.24 -6.96 -6.58
C ASN A 72 3.12 -7.18 -5.55
N LEU A 73 1.87 -7.14 -6.01
CA LEU A 73 0.65 -7.36 -5.25
C LEU A 73 0.51 -6.45 -4.01
N CYS A 74 1.17 -5.29 -4.01
CA CYS A 74 1.20 -4.37 -2.86
C CYS A 74 -0.18 -3.75 -2.55
N ASN A 75 -1.06 -3.67 -3.55
CA ASN A 75 -2.41 -3.13 -3.40
C ASN A 75 -3.42 -4.16 -2.87
N VAL A 76 -3.02 -5.03 -1.94
CA VAL A 76 -3.89 -6.05 -1.34
C VAL A 76 -5.00 -5.44 -0.49
N ASN A 77 -4.73 -4.35 0.21
CA ASN A 77 -5.70 -3.70 1.10
C ASN A 77 -6.49 -2.62 0.34
N ALA A 78 -7.71 -2.34 0.79
CA ALA A 78 -8.40 -1.10 0.44
C ALA A 78 -7.53 0.09 0.91
N ALA A 79 -7.60 1.24 0.25
CA ALA A 79 -6.71 2.42 0.42
C ALA A 79 -6.56 2.98 1.86
N GLY A 80 -7.22 2.39 2.87
CA GLY A 80 -7.22 2.82 4.26
C GLY A 80 -6.07 2.34 5.15
N SER A 81 -4.95 1.82 4.62
CA SER A 81 -3.77 1.54 5.45
C SER A 81 -2.56 2.30 4.93
N VAL A 82 -2.33 3.49 5.49
CA VAL A 82 -1.01 4.14 5.48
C VAL A 82 -0.08 3.28 6.34
N ARG A 83 0.32 2.11 5.86
CA ARG A 83 1.44 1.39 6.44
C ARG A 83 2.69 2.00 5.83
N TYR A 84 3.22 3.00 6.52
CA TYR A 84 4.64 3.33 6.41
C TYR A 84 5.41 2.01 6.52
N SER A 85 6.01 1.58 5.42
CA SER A 85 6.99 0.51 5.45
C SER A 85 8.18 1.07 6.21
N TYR A 86 8.26 0.81 7.52
CA TYR A 86 9.47 0.98 8.31
C TYR A 86 10.51 0.00 7.77
N GLY A 87 11.17 0.38 6.68
CA GLY A 87 12.43 -0.20 6.28
C GLY A 87 13.49 0.21 7.29
N MET A 88 14.18 -0.79 7.84
CA MET A 88 15.50 -0.73 8.48
C MET A 88 15.65 0.12 9.75
N ALA A 89 15.75 -0.56 10.91
CA ALA A 89 16.72 -0.23 11.97
C ALA A 89 16.63 -1.26 13.12
N ALA A 90 17.35 -2.38 12.99
CA ALA A 90 17.68 -3.23 14.13
C ALA A 90 19.11 -3.77 13.97
N GLY A 91 20.07 -2.85 13.91
CA GLY A 91 21.47 -3.14 14.18
C GLY A 91 21.81 -2.55 15.54
N ILE A 92 21.56 -3.30 16.62
CA ILE A 92 22.02 -2.91 17.96
C ILE A 92 23.37 -3.57 18.21
N ALA A 93 24.34 -2.72 18.52
CA ALA A 93 25.73 -3.02 18.80
C ALA A 93 25.88 -4.01 19.97
N ALA A 94 26.60 -5.10 19.74
CA ALA A 94 26.97 -6.09 20.76
C ALA A 94 28.49 -6.10 21.03
N SER A 95 29.12 -4.92 21.11
CA SER A 95 30.60 -4.83 21.18
C SER A 95 31.16 -3.95 22.30
N MET A 96 30.41 -3.66 23.38
CA MET A 96 30.91 -2.82 24.49
C MET A 96 30.69 -3.43 25.87
N LEU A 97 30.94 -4.74 26.05
CA LEU A 97 30.98 -5.37 27.38
C LEU A 97 32.33 -6.01 27.74
N TRP A 98 33.40 -5.74 26.97
CA TRP A 98 34.71 -6.33 27.24
C TRP A 98 35.59 -5.66 28.31
N PRO A 99 35.49 -4.37 28.66
CA PRO A 99 36.50 -3.81 29.58
C PRO A 99 36.24 -4.10 31.08
N PHE A 100 35.07 -4.62 31.49
CA PHE A 100 34.77 -4.87 32.91
C PHE A 100 35.05 -6.30 33.40
N LEU A 101 35.35 -7.24 32.49
CA LEU A 101 35.63 -8.64 32.83
C LEU A 101 37.13 -8.97 32.92
N ASN A 102 38.01 -8.00 32.72
CA ASN A 102 39.46 -8.22 32.74
C ASN A 102 40.24 -7.28 33.68
N ASN A 103 39.65 -6.91 34.82
CA ASN A 103 40.45 -6.37 35.92
C ASN A 103 40.39 -7.32 37.12
N ARG A 104 41.23 -8.36 37.01
CA ARG A 104 41.79 -9.12 38.12
C ARG A 104 42.66 -8.23 38.99
#